data_AF-A0A5E3WQ22-F1
#
_entry.id   AF-A0A5E3WQ22-F1
#
_cell.length_a   1.000
_cell.length_b   1.000
_cell.length_c   1.000
_cell.angle_alpha   90.00
_cell.angle_beta   90.00
_cell.angle_gamma   90.00
#
_symmetry.space_group_name_H-M   'P 1'
#
loop_
_entity.id
_entity.type
_entity.pdbx_description
1 polymer ?
#
loop_
_entity_poly.entity_id
_entity_poly.type
_entity_poly.pdbx_seq_one_letter_code
_entity_poly.pdbx_strand_id
1 'polypeptide(L)'
;MPSYHLIEPLWHAHCREIFRARDRHEDIRTVPLPHIFQLFETACRENFWGSKVWVTFVGRSVGVTDKYGTAFEAVVGYSGQHQLKARTIQQAHTLWYHWIGHIADVHEEHPTLSTAEVLKVARLRLPLRDAVKDIVPILPELPGIEVVVDEDTDSTASTISFMAPLPPAQEPRAT
;
A
#
# COMPACT_ATOMS: atom_id res chain seq x y z
N MET A 1 -5.72 -13.12 0.93
CA MET A 1 -5.69 -12.16 -0.19
C MET A 1 -4.73 -12.68 -1.25
N PRO A 2 -4.91 -12.36 -2.54
CA PRO A 2 -3.90 -12.61 -3.56
C PRO A 2 -2.62 -11.82 -3.26
N SER A 3 -1.47 -12.30 -3.72
CA SER A 3 -0.20 -11.55 -3.64
C SER A 3 -0.03 -10.74 -4.91
N TYR A 4 0.22 -9.44 -4.78
CA TYR A 4 0.27 -8.51 -5.89
C TYR A 4 1.69 -7.98 -6.08
N HIS A 5 2.52 -8.70 -6.84
CA HIS A 5 3.92 -8.34 -7.03
C HIS A 5 4.30 -8.18 -8.50
N LEU A 6 5.24 -7.27 -8.74
CA LEU A 6 5.98 -7.15 -9.98
C LEU A 6 7.45 -7.47 -9.76
N ILE A 7 8.04 -8.13 -10.75
CA ILE A 7 9.49 -8.24 -10.88
C ILE A 7 10.06 -6.94 -11.45
N GLU A 8 11.35 -6.71 -11.20
CA GLU A 8 12.06 -5.47 -11.54
C GLU A 8 11.84 -4.97 -12.98
N PRO A 9 11.90 -5.81 -14.05
CA PRO A 9 11.69 -5.31 -15.42
C PRO A 9 10.29 -4.74 -15.66
N LEU A 10 9.26 -5.37 -15.11
CA LEU A 10 7.87 -4.91 -15.24
C LEU A 10 7.65 -3.64 -14.42
N TRP A 11 8.27 -3.58 -13.23
CA TRP A 11 8.24 -2.38 -12.41
C TRP A 11 8.89 -1.19 -13.12
N HIS A 12 10.09 -1.35 -13.66
CA HIS A 12 10.79 -0.29 -14.41
C HIS A 12 10.00 0.16 -15.64
N ALA A 13 9.31 -0.77 -16.33
CA ALA A 13 8.44 -0.42 -17.44
C ALA A 13 7.28 0.48 -16.97
N HIS A 14 6.64 0.14 -15.86
CA HIS A 14 5.57 0.97 -15.31
C HIS A 14 6.07 2.34 -14.84
N CYS A 15 7.24 2.43 -14.20
CA CYS A 15 7.85 3.72 -13.83
C CYS A 15 8.06 4.62 -15.05
N ARG A 16 8.47 4.07 -16.21
CA ARG A 16 8.61 4.88 -17.43
C ARG A 16 7.28 5.45 -17.93
N GLU A 17 6.17 4.72 -17.77
CA GLU A 17 4.85 5.29 -18.10
C GLU A 17 4.45 6.41 -17.13
N ILE A 18 4.78 6.27 -15.84
CA ILE A 18 4.60 7.33 -14.84
C ILE A 18 5.41 8.58 -15.21
N PHE A 19 6.67 8.40 -15.59
CA PHE A 19 7.54 9.50 -16.02
C PHE A 19 7.00 10.20 -17.26
N ARG A 20 6.57 9.43 -18.26
CA ARG A 20 5.95 10.00 -19.47
C ARG A 20 4.68 10.79 -19.17
N ALA A 21 3.86 10.35 -18.21
CA ALA A 21 2.69 11.11 -17.78
C ALA A 21 3.11 12.41 -17.09
N ARG A 22 4.14 12.38 -16.23
CA ARG A 22 4.70 13.60 -15.62
C ARG A 22 5.30 14.57 -16.64
N ASP A 23 6.04 14.08 -17.63
CA ASP A 23 6.61 14.90 -18.70
C ASP A 23 5.51 15.63 -19.52
N ARG A 24 4.29 15.07 -19.54
CA ARG A 24 3.09 15.69 -20.15
C ARG A 24 2.26 16.52 -19.15
N HIS A 25 2.73 16.70 -17.92
CA HIS A 25 2.02 17.33 -16.81
C HIS A 25 0.64 16.70 -16.53
N GLU A 26 0.50 15.40 -16.75
CA GLU A 26 -0.71 14.64 -16.45
C GLU A 26 -0.72 14.19 -14.97
N ASP A 27 -1.92 13.90 -14.45
CA ASP A 27 -2.07 13.26 -13.15
C ASP A 27 -1.60 11.80 -13.24
N ILE A 28 -0.58 11.45 -12.46
CA ILE A 28 0.00 10.09 -12.44
C ILE A 28 -1.01 9.01 -12.04
N ARG A 29 -2.10 9.37 -11.37
CA ARG A 29 -3.18 8.44 -11.02
C ARG A 29 -3.99 7.99 -12.23
N THR A 30 -3.82 8.65 -13.38
CA THR A 30 -4.45 8.25 -14.65
C THR A 30 -3.62 7.24 -15.43
N VAL A 31 -2.37 6.98 -15.02
CA VAL A 31 -1.50 6.00 -15.66
C VAL A 31 -2.07 4.60 -15.42
N PRO A 32 -2.29 3.79 -16.48
CA PRO A 32 -2.79 2.44 -16.31
C PRO A 32 -1.88 1.63 -15.39
N LEU A 33 -2.44 1.16 -14.27
CA LEU A 33 -1.73 0.25 -13.38
C LEU A 33 -1.53 -1.10 -14.09
N PRO A 34 -0.42 -1.80 -13.81
CA PRO A 34 -0.24 -3.20 -14.18
C PRO A 34 -1.42 -4.02 -13.66
N HIS A 35 -1.87 -5.03 -14.44
CA HIS A 35 -3.08 -5.80 -14.14
C HIS A 35 -3.14 -6.29 -12.68
N ILE A 36 -2.00 -6.72 -12.13
CA ILE A 36 -1.92 -7.18 -10.75
C ILE A 36 -2.29 -6.08 -9.74
N PHE A 37 -1.91 -4.82 -9.99
CA PHE A 37 -2.27 -3.70 -9.13
C PHE A 37 -3.69 -3.19 -9.35
N GLN A 38 -4.27 -3.40 -10.53
CA GLN A 38 -5.71 -3.16 -10.73
C GLN A 38 -6.55 -4.08 -9.83
N LEU A 39 -6.18 -5.36 -9.74
CA LEU A 39 -6.83 -6.30 -8.83
C LEU A 39 -6.67 -5.89 -7.35
N PHE A 40 -5.51 -5.30 -7.01
CA PHE A 40 -5.28 -4.74 -5.69
C PHE A 40 -6.21 -3.54 -5.42
N GLU A 41 -6.37 -2.60 -6.35
CA GLU A 41 -7.31 -1.49 -6.20
C GLU A 41 -8.74 -1.96 -6.01
N THR A 42 -9.19 -2.95 -6.80
CA THR A 42 -10.52 -3.55 -6.63
C THR A 42 -10.68 -4.13 -5.23
N ALA A 43 -9.69 -4.90 -4.77
CA ALA A 43 -9.72 -5.47 -3.42
C ALA A 43 -9.76 -4.39 -2.34
N CYS A 44 -9.08 -3.26 -2.51
CA CYS A 44 -9.12 -2.15 -1.54
C CYS A 44 -10.50 -1.51 -1.40
N ARG A 45 -11.33 -1.57 -2.45
CA ARG A 45 -12.70 -1.02 -2.45
C ARG A 45 -13.71 -1.99 -1.84
N GLU A 46 -13.41 -3.29 -1.87
CA GLU A 46 -14.34 -4.35 -1.45
C GLU A 46 -14.02 -4.91 -0.06
N ASN A 47 -12.76 -4.86 0.36
CA ASN A 47 -12.26 -5.50 1.57
C ASN A 47 -11.81 -4.46 2.59
N PHE A 48 -12.55 -4.31 3.68
CA PHE A 48 -12.25 -3.38 4.79
C PHE A 48 -11.70 -4.08 6.02
N TRP A 49 -11.40 -5.38 5.91
CA TRP A 49 -11.06 -6.21 7.05
C TRP A 49 -9.60 -6.00 7.46
N GLY A 50 -9.38 -5.90 8.77
CA GLY A 50 -8.05 -5.75 9.38
C GLY A 50 -7.21 -7.02 9.21
N SER A 51 -6.52 -7.13 8.08
CA SER A 51 -5.48 -8.14 7.87
C SER A 51 -4.13 -7.45 7.79
N LYS A 52 -3.11 -8.07 8.41
CA LYS A 52 -1.73 -7.57 8.35
C LYS A 52 -1.26 -7.66 6.90
N VAL A 53 -1.09 -6.51 6.24
CA VAL A 53 -0.64 -6.42 4.84
C VAL A 53 0.80 -5.92 4.81
N TRP A 54 1.63 -6.51 3.96
CA TRP A 54 3.01 -6.12 3.72
C TRP A 54 3.12 -5.38 2.39
N VAL A 55 3.80 -4.24 2.40
CA VAL A 55 4.10 -3.42 1.22
C VAL A 55 5.61 -3.44 1.00
N THR A 56 6.06 -4.07 -0.08
CA THR A 56 7.46 -4.11 -0.49
C THR A 56 7.73 -3.00 -1.51
N PHE A 57 8.53 -2.02 -1.12
CA PHE A 57 8.92 -0.90 -1.99
C PHE A 57 10.23 -1.18 -2.72
N VAL A 58 11.15 -1.88 -2.05
CA VAL A 58 12.47 -2.24 -2.58
C VAL A 58 12.76 -3.69 -2.21
N GLY A 59 13.05 -4.50 -3.21
CA GLY A 59 13.32 -5.93 -3.09
C GLY A 59 13.50 -6.59 -4.45
N ARG A 60 13.61 -7.92 -4.46
CA ARG A 60 13.58 -8.76 -5.68
C ARG A 60 12.26 -8.64 -6.44
N SER A 61 11.19 -8.37 -5.71
CA SER A 61 9.89 -8.00 -6.25
C SER A 61 9.29 -6.86 -5.41
N VAL A 62 8.50 -6.01 -6.06
CA VAL A 62 7.79 -4.89 -5.43
C VAL A 62 6.30 -5.15 -5.45
N GLY A 63 5.58 -4.67 -4.44
CA GLY A 63 4.12 -4.77 -4.40
C GLY A 63 3.56 -5.10 -3.02
N VAL A 64 2.38 -5.72 -2.98
CA VAL A 64 1.54 -5.82 -1.76
C VAL A 64 1.07 -7.26 -1.54
N THR A 65 1.16 -7.77 -0.31
CA THR A 65 0.71 -9.14 0.03
C THR A 65 0.33 -9.27 1.50
N ASP A 66 -0.63 -10.13 1.83
CA ASP A 66 -0.93 -10.52 3.22
C ASP A 66 -0.14 -11.75 3.69
N LYS A 67 0.56 -12.43 2.77
CA LYS A 67 1.35 -13.62 3.07
C LYS A 67 2.76 -13.26 3.49
N TYR A 68 3.11 -13.55 4.74
CA TYR A 68 4.45 -13.31 5.28
C TYR A 68 5.55 -14.01 4.48
N GLY A 69 5.36 -15.28 4.07
CA GLY A 69 6.36 -16.01 3.28
C GLY A 69 6.71 -15.30 1.97
N THR A 70 5.70 -14.85 1.22
CA THR A 70 5.88 -14.08 -0.02
C THR A 70 6.53 -12.72 0.25
N ALA A 71 6.11 -12.04 1.32
CA ALA A 71 6.70 -10.77 1.74
C ALA A 71 8.19 -10.91 2.07
N PHE A 72 8.57 -11.99 2.76
CA PHE A 72 9.95 -12.31 3.13
C PHE A 72 10.79 -12.67 1.90
N GLU A 73 10.28 -13.54 1.02
CA GLU A 73 10.96 -13.92 -0.24
C GLU A 73 11.20 -12.73 -1.17
N ALA A 74 10.31 -11.73 -1.15
CA ALA A 74 10.45 -10.53 -1.95
C ALA A 74 11.68 -9.70 -1.56
N VAL A 75 12.18 -9.83 -0.32
CA VAL A 75 13.24 -8.96 0.22
C VAL A 75 14.52 -9.72 0.57
N VAL A 76 14.42 -11.01 0.95
CA VAL A 76 15.55 -11.79 1.45
C VAL A 76 16.78 -11.75 0.52
N GLY A 77 17.92 -11.37 1.08
CA GLY A 77 19.19 -11.26 0.35
C GLY A 77 19.31 -10.02 -0.56
N TYR A 78 18.32 -9.12 -0.57
CA TYR A 78 18.35 -7.90 -1.36
C TYR A 78 18.91 -6.72 -0.55
N SER A 79 20.02 -6.15 -1.01
CA SER A 79 20.67 -5.04 -0.31
C SER A 79 19.83 -3.76 -0.36
N GLY A 80 19.61 -3.14 0.80
CA GLY A 80 18.78 -1.94 0.90
C GLY A 80 17.31 -2.20 0.63
N GLN A 81 16.84 -3.42 0.89
CA GLN A 81 15.41 -3.75 0.93
C GLN A 81 14.63 -2.77 1.82
N HIS A 82 13.39 -2.50 1.43
CA HIS A 82 12.47 -1.70 2.24
C HIS A 82 11.07 -2.26 2.12
N GLN A 83 10.51 -2.64 3.26
CA GLN A 83 9.17 -3.17 3.38
C GLN A 83 8.52 -2.60 4.64
N LEU A 84 7.24 -2.27 4.52
CA LEU A 84 6.44 -1.83 5.66
C LEU A 84 5.25 -2.75 5.84
N LYS A 85 4.74 -2.76 7.07
CA LYS A 85 3.54 -3.48 7.45
C LYS A 85 2.42 -2.48 7.69
N ALA A 86 1.33 -2.65 6.95
CA ALA A 86 0.09 -1.92 7.10
C ALA A 86 -0.94 -2.75 7.89
N ARG A 87 -1.83 -2.05 8.60
CA ARG A 87 -2.91 -2.64 9.40
C ARG A 87 -4.11 -3.03 8.54
N THR A 88 -4.33 -2.29 7.46
CA THR A 88 -5.46 -2.45 6.55
C THR A 88 -4.95 -2.42 5.11
N ILE A 89 -5.75 -2.99 4.20
CA ILE A 89 -5.45 -2.95 2.77
C ILE A 89 -5.51 -1.50 2.23
N GLN A 90 -6.38 -0.65 2.78
CA GLN A 90 -6.47 0.78 2.43
C GLN A 90 -5.21 1.55 2.83
N GLN A 91 -4.66 1.27 4.01
CA GLN A 91 -3.39 1.85 4.42
C GLN A 91 -2.24 1.35 3.53
N ALA A 92 -2.21 0.06 3.18
CA ALA A 92 -1.23 -0.49 2.25
C ALA A 92 -1.32 0.19 0.87
N HIS A 93 -2.53 0.42 0.40
CA HIS A 93 -2.81 1.10 -0.87
C HIS A 93 -2.32 2.54 -0.86
N THR A 94 -2.58 3.23 0.25
CA THR A 94 -2.14 4.61 0.43
C THR A 94 -0.62 4.71 0.45
N LEU A 95 0.04 3.84 1.22
CA LEU A 95 1.49 3.70 1.20
C LEU A 95 2.04 3.46 -0.21
N TRP A 96 1.42 2.56 -0.97
CA TRP A 96 1.80 2.26 -2.34
C TRP A 96 1.69 3.47 -3.27
N TYR A 97 0.59 4.23 -3.16
CA TYR A 97 0.37 5.43 -3.95
C TYR A 97 1.29 6.59 -3.57
N HIS A 98 1.58 6.77 -2.28
CA HIS A 98 2.58 7.73 -1.83
C HIS A 98 3.96 7.41 -2.43
N TRP A 99 4.33 6.14 -2.48
CA TRP A 99 5.57 5.71 -3.10
C TRP A 99 5.63 6.05 -4.60
N ILE A 100 4.57 5.75 -5.35
CA ILE A 100 4.46 6.12 -6.76
C ILE A 100 4.56 7.64 -6.94
N GLY A 101 3.90 8.41 -6.07
CA GLY A 101 4.01 9.87 -6.03
C GLY A 101 5.45 10.34 -5.86
N HIS A 102 6.16 9.84 -4.86
CA HIS A 102 7.56 10.22 -4.62
C HIS A 102 8.49 9.87 -5.79
N ILE A 103 8.27 8.75 -6.46
CA ILE A 103 9.03 8.40 -7.67
C ILE A 103 8.78 9.43 -8.78
N ALA A 104 7.53 9.83 -8.96
CA ALA A 104 7.15 10.82 -9.95
C ALA A 104 7.76 12.21 -9.64
N ASP A 105 7.71 12.63 -8.37
CA ASP A 105 8.27 13.91 -7.92
C ASP A 105 9.80 13.95 -8.12
N VAL A 106 10.50 12.85 -7.80
CA VAL A 106 11.96 12.76 -8.01
C VAL A 106 12.32 12.83 -9.48
N HIS A 107 11.52 12.23 -10.37
CA HIS A 107 11.70 12.37 -11.82
C HIS A 107 11.49 13.81 -12.29
N GLU A 108 10.45 14.47 -11.79
CA GLU A 108 10.17 15.89 -12.11
C GLU A 108 11.32 16.80 -11.64
N GLU A 109 11.88 16.57 -10.46
CA GLU A 109 13.03 17.31 -9.93
C GLU A 109 14.33 17.01 -10.70
N HIS A 110 14.45 15.82 -11.29
CA HIS A 110 15.68 15.32 -11.91
C HIS A 110 15.42 14.58 -13.24
N PRO A 111 14.94 15.26 -14.29
CA PRO A 111 14.45 14.63 -15.52
C PRO A 111 15.55 13.95 -16.35
N THR A 112 16.82 14.22 -16.05
CA THR A 112 17.97 13.60 -16.74
C THR A 112 18.39 12.26 -16.14
N LEU A 113 17.86 11.89 -14.97
CA LEU A 113 18.21 10.63 -14.32
C LEU A 113 17.56 9.45 -15.03
N SER A 114 18.27 8.33 -15.10
CA SER A 114 17.68 7.07 -15.54
C SER A 114 16.66 6.56 -14.51
N THR A 115 15.77 5.65 -14.93
CA THR A 115 14.78 5.03 -14.03
C THR A 115 15.43 4.41 -12.78
N ALA A 116 16.57 3.73 -12.94
CA ALA A 116 17.27 3.11 -11.83
C ALA A 116 17.83 4.16 -10.83
N GLU A 117 18.29 5.32 -11.33
CA GLU A 117 18.78 6.41 -10.50
C GLU A 117 17.64 7.13 -9.78
N VAL A 118 16.52 7.40 -10.47
CA VAL A 118 15.30 7.94 -9.84
C VAL A 118 14.85 7.04 -8.69
N LEU A 119 14.76 5.72 -8.91
CA LEU A 119 14.37 4.78 -7.85
C LEU A 119 15.35 4.78 -6.67
N LYS A 120 16.66 4.90 -6.93
CA LYS A 120 17.69 5.01 -5.86
C LYS A 120 17.52 6.27 -5.04
N VAL A 121 17.24 7.41 -5.66
CA VAL A 121 17.02 8.70 -4.97
C VAL A 121 15.69 8.69 -4.23
N ALA A 122 14.62 8.25 -4.89
CA ALA A 122 13.28 8.15 -4.30
C ALA A 122 13.28 7.28 -3.03
N ARG A 123 14.09 6.21 -3.00
CA ARG A 123 14.24 5.34 -1.81
C ARG A 123 14.59 6.14 -0.54
N LEU A 124 15.33 7.23 -0.64
CA LEU A 124 15.72 8.07 0.50
C LEU A 124 14.52 8.80 1.14
N ARG A 125 13.39 8.86 0.43
CA ARG A 125 12.12 9.48 0.87
C ARG A 125 11.09 8.46 1.33
N LEU A 126 11.44 7.18 1.40
CA LEU A 126 10.50 6.14 1.82
C LEU A 126 10.06 6.38 3.27
N PRO A 127 8.76 6.15 3.57
CA PRO A 127 8.27 6.29 4.94
C PRO A 127 9.00 5.31 5.86
N LEU A 128 9.26 5.77 7.08
CA LEU A 128 9.73 4.93 8.17
C LEU A 128 8.55 4.21 8.82
N ARG A 129 8.83 3.15 9.57
CA ARG A 129 7.81 2.35 10.27
C ARG A 129 6.90 3.21 11.15
N ASP A 130 7.46 4.19 11.84
CA ASP A 130 6.71 5.06 12.74
C ASP A 130 5.83 6.07 12.01
N ALA A 131 6.10 6.38 10.75
CA ALA A 131 5.26 7.28 9.96
C ALA A 131 3.97 6.59 9.49
N VAL A 132 3.93 5.26 9.45
CA VAL A 132 2.80 4.50 8.91
C VAL A 132 1.50 4.76 9.68
N LYS A 133 1.58 4.90 11.01
CA LYS A 133 0.42 5.13 11.89
C LYS A 133 -0.28 6.47 11.63
N ASP A 134 0.43 7.44 11.06
CA ASP A 134 -0.07 8.81 10.85
C ASP A 134 -0.58 9.02 9.41
N ILE A 135 -0.49 7.99 8.55
CA ILE A 135 -0.94 8.07 7.16
C ILE A 135 -2.46 7.94 7.10
N VAL A 136 -3.09 8.98 6.57
CA VAL A 136 -4.54 9.03 6.30
C VAL A 136 -4.83 8.27 5.01
N PRO A 137 -5.71 7.24 5.03
CA PRO A 137 -6.05 6.49 3.84
C PRO A 137 -6.66 7.35 2.71
N ILE A 138 -6.24 7.13 1.46
CA ILE A 138 -6.80 7.80 0.27
C ILE A 138 -8.24 7.37 0.02
N LEU A 139 -8.53 6.10 0.26
CA LEU A 139 -9.89 5.56 0.17
C LEU A 139 -10.50 5.60 1.57
N PRO A 140 -11.74 6.11 1.72
CA PRO A 140 -12.39 6.21 3.03
C PRO A 140 -12.50 4.83 3.67
N GLU A 141 -12.10 4.74 4.94
CA GLU A 141 -12.43 3.59 5.78
C GLU A 141 -13.95 3.62 6.02
N LEU A 142 -14.62 2.47 5.90
CA LEU A 142 -16.06 2.42 6.18
C LEU A 142 -16.30 2.80 7.64
N PRO A 143 -17.20 3.77 7.92
CA PRO A 143 -17.52 4.15 9.29
C PRO A 143 -18.18 2.97 10.02
N GLY A 144 -17.66 2.63 11.21
CA GLY A 144 -18.28 1.65 12.11
C GLY A 144 -17.45 0.39 12.42
N ILE A 145 -16.19 0.30 11.97
CA ILE A 145 -15.27 -0.76 12.41
C ILE A 145 -14.23 -0.13 13.33
N GLU A 146 -14.49 -0.16 14.64
CA GLU A 146 -13.46 0.15 15.64
C GLU A 146 -12.49 -1.03 15.74
N VAL A 147 -11.27 -0.84 15.23
CA VAL A 147 -10.19 -1.80 15.40
C VAL A 147 -9.56 -1.56 16.77
N VAL A 148 -10.00 -2.32 17.78
CA VAL A 148 -9.34 -2.32 19.10
C VAL A 148 -7.97 -2.99 18.95
N VAL A 149 -6.91 -2.24 19.20
CA VAL A 149 -5.52 -2.72 19.14
C VAL A 149 -5.07 -3.09 20.54
N ASP A 150 -4.91 -4.39 20.82
CA ASP A 150 -4.11 -4.84 21.96
C ASP A 150 -2.64 -4.62 21.63
N GLU A 151 -2.00 -3.66 22.30
CA GLU A 151 -0.59 -3.28 22.06
C GLU A 151 0.43 -4.32 22.56
N ASP A 152 -0.02 -5.36 23.29
CA ASP A 152 0.86 -6.17 24.14
C ASP A 152 1.13 -7.62 23.69
N THR A 153 0.87 -7.98 22.43
CA THR A 153 1.19 -9.33 21.94
C THR A 153 2.23 -9.34 20.83
N ASP A 154 3.47 -9.63 21.23
CA ASP A 154 4.52 -10.26 20.42
C ASP A 154 4.15 -11.71 20.00
N SER A 155 2.89 -12.09 20.21
CA SER A 155 2.30 -13.36 19.85
C SER A 155 1.65 -13.27 18.47
N THR A 156 1.92 -14.26 17.63
CA THR A 156 1.44 -14.37 16.24
C THR A 156 -0.09 -14.44 16.08
N ALA A 157 -0.85 -14.50 17.18
CA ALA A 157 -2.30 -14.48 17.19
C ALA A 157 -2.80 -13.15 17.79
N SER A 158 -3.16 -12.21 16.92
CA SER A 158 -3.96 -11.06 17.32
C SER A 158 -5.43 -11.46 17.20
N THR A 159 -6.14 -11.56 18.34
CA THR A 159 -7.59 -11.74 18.34
C THR A 159 -8.23 -10.40 18.04
N ILE A 160 -8.83 -10.26 16.86
CA ILE A 160 -9.61 -9.08 16.50
C ILE A 160 -11.03 -9.32 17.03
N SER A 161 -11.41 -8.58 18.06
CA SER A 161 -12.79 -8.58 18.57
C SER A 161 -13.60 -7.58 17.77
N PHE A 162 -14.68 -8.03 17.13
CA PHE A 162 -15.55 -7.20 16.31
C PHE A 162 -16.83 -6.89 17.10
N MET A 163 -17.08 -5.62 17.40
CA MET A 163 -18.44 -5.19 17.74
C MET A 163 -19.22 -5.02 16.44
N ALA A 164 -20.24 -5.85 16.22
CA ALA A 164 -21.20 -5.60 15.16
C ALA A 164 -21.85 -4.22 15.38
N PRO A 165 -22.17 -3.47 14.32
CA PRO A 165 -22.96 -2.25 14.45
C PRO A 165 -24.23 -2.56 15.22
N LEU A 166 -24.51 -1.79 16.28
CA LEU A 166 -25.76 -1.90 17.02
C LEU A 166 -26.92 -1.81 16.02
N PRO A 167 -27.87 -2.77 16.04
CA PRO A 167 -29.05 -2.66 15.20
C PRO A 167 -29.74 -1.32 15.47
N PRO A 168 -30.30 -0.67 14.45
CA PRO A 168 -31.00 0.60 14.62
C PRO A 168 -32.07 0.43 15.70
N ALA A 169 -32.09 1.36 16.65
CA ALA A 169 -33.08 1.36 17.73
C ALA A 169 -34.47 1.24 17.11
N GLN A 170 -35.20 0.18 17.47
CA GLN A 170 -36.58 0.03 17.02
C GLN A 170 -37.40 1.15 17.67
N GLU A 171 -37.91 2.07 16.86
CA GLU A 171 -38.84 3.08 17.32
C GLU A 171 -40.07 2.39 17.93
N PRO A 172 -40.54 2.81 19.11
CA PRO A 172 -41.72 2.23 19.72
C PRO A 172 -42.92 2.44 18.80
N ARG A 173 -43.55 1.35 18.36
CA ARG A 173 -44.86 1.41 17.69
C ARG A 173 -45.85 2.09 18.63
N ALA A 174 -46.28 3.30 18.29
CA ALA A 174 -47.45 3.90 18.92
C ALA A 174 -48.68 3.05 18.56
N THR A 175 -49.29 2.45 19.59
CA THR A 175 -50.62 1.80 19.54
C THR A 175 -51.73 2.82 19.71
#